data_AF-A0A7R9WPB7-F1
#
_entry.id   AF-A0A7R9WPB7-F1
#
_cell.length_a   1.000
_cell.length_b   1.000
_cell.length_c   1.000
_cell.angle_alpha   90.00
_cell.angle_beta   90.00
_cell.angle_gamma   90.00
#
_symmetry.space_group_name_H-M   'P 1'
#
loop_
_entity.id
_entity.type
_entity.pdbx_description
1 polymer ?
#
loop_
_entity_poly.entity_id
_entity_poly.type
_entity_poly.pdbx_seq_one_letter_code
_entity_poly.pdbx_strand_id
1 'polypeptide(L)'
;MALLGLQLSLTSANNEAVEVYPRPDGTIYICGIGGSDYISTEDLKSGAFREECNAKESRVEAASMAFQGMSSLYDKVGELDRVQACMRPCPPDARPYMGPVPGFEGAYINAGHNCWGIAWAPACGKVMSELVTTGQADSVDISPFDPSRFTPSAGRGGRGRKRGSQSVGEQW
;
A
#
# COMPACT_ATOMS: atom_id res chain seq x y z
N MET A 1 -5.66 -21.03 5.04
CA MET A 1 -4.21 -21.31 4.92
C MET A 1 -3.50 -19.97 4.90
N ALA A 2 -2.95 -19.53 6.03
CA ALA A 2 -2.20 -18.28 6.09
C ALA A 2 -0.83 -18.50 5.43
N LEU A 3 -0.54 -17.78 4.35
CA LEU A 3 0.82 -17.70 3.83
C LEU A 3 1.68 -17.03 4.90
N LEU A 4 2.56 -17.78 5.55
CA LEU A 4 3.58 -17.24 6.43
C LEU A 4 4.60 -16.54 5.53
N GLY A 5 4.39 -15.26 5.24
CA GLY A 5 5.36 -14.43 4.53
C GLY A 5 6.58 -14.21 5.40
N LEU A 6 7.76 -14.51 4.87
CA LEU A 6 9.01 -14.13 5.52
C LEU A 6 9.35 -12.71 5.06
N GLN A 7 9.02 -11.71 5.88
CA GLN A 7 9.45 -10.34 5.64
C GLN A 7 10.93 -10.20 6.00
N LEU A 8 11.81 -10.32 5.01
CA LEU A 8 13.23 -10.01 5.15
C LEU A 8 13.45 -8.52 4.84
N SER A 9 13.37 -7.67 5.87
CA SER A 9 13.76 -6.26 5.72
C SER A 9 15.27 -6.15 5.59
N LEU A 10 15.77 -6.19 4.35
CA LEU A 10 17.18 -5.96 4.04
C LEU A 10 17.30 -4.59 3.38
N THR A 11 18.09 -3.72 4.02
CA THR A 11 18.42 -2.42 3.47
C THR A 11 19.40 -2.64 2.31
N SER A 12 18.91 -2.62 1.06
CA SER A 12 19.82 -2.42 -0.08
C SER A 12 20.56 -1.07 0.09
N ALA A 13 21.67 -0.86 -0.61
CA ALA A 13 22.39 0.43 -0.58
C ALA A 13 21.49 1.65 -0.89
N ASN A 14 20.28 1.43 -1.44
CA ASN A 14 19.27 2.42 -1.77
C ASN A 14 18.05 2.45 -0.83
N ASN A 15 18.10 1.76 0.33
CA ASN A 15 17.05 1.77 1.36
C ASN A 15 15.71 1.17 0.88
N GLU A 16 15.77 0.10 0.10
CA GLU A 16 14.60 -0.57 -0.47
C GLU A 16 14.32 -1.87 0.27
N ALA A 17 13.20 -1.95 0.98
CA ALA A 17 12.75 -3.20 1.58
C ALA A 17 12.20 -4.12 0.48
N VAL A 18 12.56 -5.40 0.51
CA VAL A 18 12.04 -6.42 -0.41
C VAL A 18 11.32 -7.46 0.42
N GLU A 19 10.09 -7.76 0.05
CA GLU A 19 9.31 -8.83 0.65
C GLU A 19 9.36 -10.04 -0.27
N VAL A 20 9.67 -11.21 0.30
CA VAL A 20 9.87 -12.45 -0.45
C VAL A 20 8.92 -13.52 0.08
N TYR A 21 8.13 -14.10 -0.82
CA TYR A 21 7.12 -15.11 -0.50
C TYR A 21 7.36 -16.36 -1.35
N PRO A 22 8.14 -17.33 -0.83
CA PRO A 22 8.27 -18.64 -1.46
C PRO A 22 6.92 -19.37 -1.46
N ARG A 23 6.58 -20.04 -2.56
CA ARG A 23 5.35 -20.81 -2.70
C ARG A 23 5.65 -22.32 -2.83
N PRO A 24 4.72 -23.20 -2.41
CA PRO A 24 4.91 -24.65 -2.49
C PRO A 24 5.11 -25.21 -3.91
N ASP A 25 4.69 -24.46 -4.94
CA ASP A 25 4.87 -24.82 -6.35
C ASP A 25 6.28 -24.52 -6.89
N GLY A 26 7.20 -24.07 -6.02
CA GLY A 26 8.57 -23.73 -6.39
C GLY A 26 8.75 -22.31 -6.93
N THR A 27 7.67 -21.56 -7.11
CA THR A 27 7.76 -20.15 -7.51
C THR A 27 7.96 -19.23 -6.31
N ILE A 28 8.49 -18.03 -6.56
CA ILE A 28 8.77 -17.03 -5.52
C ILE A 28 8.13 -15.72 -5.95
N TYR A 29 7.29 -15.16 -5.09
CA TYR A 29 6.74 -13.82 -5.29
C TYR A 29 7.59 -12.79 -4.55
N ILE A 30 7.91 -11.69 -5.24
CA ILE A 30 8.76 -10.62 -4.71
C ILE A 30 8.02 -9.30 -4.86
N CYS A 31 7.93 -8.51 -3.78
CA CYS A 31 7.34 -7.17 -3.80
C CYS A 31 8.00 -6.23 -2.77
N GLY A 32 7.38 -5.08 -2.49
CA GLY A 32 7.81 -4.16 -1.42
C GLY A 32 8.88 -3.14 -1.82
N ILE A 33 9.43 -3.24 -3.03
CA ILE A 33 10.48 -2.33 -3.51
C ILE A 33 9.91 -0.90 -3.56
N GLY A 34 10.52 0.03 -2.82
CA GLY A 34 10.06 1.42 -2.63
C GLY A 34 9.97 2.26 -3.91
N GLY A 35 10.11 3.58 -3.85
CA GLY A 35 10.31 4.40 -5.08
C GLY A 35 9.18 4.36 -6.11
N SER A 36 7.95 4.08 -5.67
CA SER A 36 6.76 4.20 -6.52
C SER A 36 6.55 5.65 -6.94
N ASP A 37 6.05 5.88 -8.15
CA ASP A 37 5.62 7.22 -8.55
C ASP A 37 4.39 7.63 -7.77
N TYR A 38 4.40 8.87 -7.28
CA TYR A 38 3.22 9.47 -6.69
C TYR A 38 2.47 10.20 -7.78
N ILE A 39 1.20 9.83 -7.96
CA ILE A 39 0.27 10.55 -8.83
C ILE A 39 -0.45 11.56 -7.94
N SER A 40 -0.31 12.85 -8.25
CA SER A 40 -0.97 13.92 -7.50
C SER A 40 -2.47 13.96 -7.76
N THR A 41 -3.19 14.74 -6.95
CA THR A 41 -4.63 14.97 -7.20
C THR A 41 -4.85 15.71 -8.51
N GLU A 42 -3.95 16.63 -8.85
CA GLU A 42 -3.93 17.39 -10.10
C GLU A 42 -3.70 16.46 -11.30
N ASP A 43 -2.75 15.52 -11.18
CA ASP A 43 -2.52 14.50 -12.20
C ASP A 43 -3.79 13.67 -12.42
N LEU A 44 -4.40 13.14 -11.35
CA LEU A 44 -5.64 12.35 -11.47
C LEU A 44 -6.77 13.15 -12.13
N LYS A 45 -6.97 14.42 -11.74
CA LYS A 45 -8.00 15.31 -12.31
C LYS A 45 -7.75 15.64 -13.78
N SER A 46 -6.49 15.71 -14.20
CA SER A 46 -6.12 15.95 -15.60
C SER A 46 -6.20 14.70 -16.48
N GLY A 47 -6.69 13.57 -15.94
CA GLY A 47 -6.83 12.32 -16.68
C GLY A 47 -5.62 11.41 -16.57
N ALA A 48 -4.72 11.60 -15.60
CA ALA A 48 -3.64 10.65 -15.32
C ALA A 48 -4.12 9.34 -14.69
N PHE A 49 -5.44 9.12 -14.61
CA PHE A 49 -5.96 7.78 -14.41
C PHE A 49 -5.47 6.90 -15.57
N ARG A 50 -4.62 5.93 -15.25
CA ARG A 50 -4.07 5.02 -16.24
C ARG A 50 -4.86 3.72 -16.18
N GLU A 51 -5.47 3.37 -17.30
CA GLU A 51 -6.06 2.04 -17.49
C GLU A 51 -4.97 0.96 -17.45
N GLU A 52 -3.73 1.32 -17.81
CA GLU A 52 -2.56 0.45 -17.77
C GLU A 52 -1.50 0.96 -16.78
N CYS A 53 -1.09 0.08 -15.86
CA CYS A 53 -0.01 0.33 -14.92
C CYS A 53 1.17 -0.60 -15.25
N ASN A 54 2.08 -0.09 -16.08
CA ASN A 54 3.27 -0.84 -16.46
C ASN A 54 4.30 -0.84 -15.33
N ALA A 55 4.90 -2.01 -15.09
CA ALA A 55 6.03 -2.10 -14.18
C ALA A 55 7.23 -1.35 -14.76
N LYS A 56 8.00 -0.73 -13.89
CA LYS A 56 9.24 -0.06 -14.26
C LYS A 56 10.36 -1.08 -14.37
N GLU A 57 10.98 -1.18 -15.54
CA GLU A 57 12.10 -2.09 -15.81
C GLU A 57 13.22 -1.97 -14.76
N SER A 58 13.62 -0.74 -14.43
CA SER A 58 14.65 -0.49 -13.40
C SER A 58 14.30 -1.02 -12.01
N ARG A 59 13.00 -1.14 -11.68
CA ARG A 59 12.55 -1.74 -10.41
C ARG A 59 12.59 -3.27 -10.47
N VAL A 60 12.26 -3.84 -11.62
CA VAL A 60 12.35 -5.29 -11.86
C VAL A 60 13.81 -5.75 -11.82
N GLU A 61 14.72 -4.97 -12.41
CA GLU A 61 16.16 -5.21 -12.33
C GLU A 61 16.66 -5.13 -10.89
N ALA A 62 16.30 -4.07 -10.15
CA ALA A 62 16.65 -3.93 -8.75
C ALA A 62 16.14 -5.11 -7.88
N ALA A 63 14.89 -5.56 -8.12
CA ALA A 63 14.32 -6.75 -7.48
C ALA A 63 15.19 -7.99 -7.72
N SER A 64 15.54 -8.20 -8.99
CA SER A 64 16.26 -9.37 -9.46
C SER A 64 17.66 -9.39 -8.88
N MET A 65 18.37 -8.26 -8.91
CA MET A 65 19.69 -8.11 -8.32
C MET A 65 19.66 -8.32 -6.80
N ALA A 66 18.67 -7.75 -6.10
CA ALA A 66 18.51 -7.95 -4.66
C ALA A 66 18.29 -9.43 -4.34
N PHE A 67 17.45 -10.12 -5.12
CA PHE A 67 17.16 -11.54 -4.90
C PHE A 67 18.33 -12.46 -5.25
N GLN A 68 19.05 -12.19 -6.35
CA GLN A 68 20.31 -12.88 -6.69
C GLN A 68 21.33 -12.78 -5.56
N GLY A 69 21.46 -11.61 -4.93
CA GLY A 69 22.32 -11.41 -3.77
C GLY A 69 21.92 -12.25 -2.55
N MET A 70 20.65 -12.63 -2.42
CA MET A 70 20.13 -13.44 -1.30
C MET A 70 20.21 -14.94 -1.55
N SER A 71 20.21 -15.39 -2.81
CA SER A 71 20.14 -16.81 -3.16
C SER A 71 21.06 -17.16 -4.33
N SER A 72 22.14 -17.91 -4.03
CA SER A 72 23.04 -18.48 -5.03
C SER A 72 22.39 -19.57 -5.90
N LEU A 73 21.22 -20.06 -5.50
CA LEU A 73 20.37 -20.94 -6.31
C LEU A 73 19.64 -20.15 -7.39
N TYR A 74 19.12 -18.97 -7.07
CA TYR A 74 18.40 -18.16 -8.06
C TYR A 74 19.30 -17.70 -9.20
N ASP A 75 20.56 -17.35 -8.91
CA ASP A 75 21.56 -17.02 -9.93
C ASP A 75 21.78 -18.14 -10.97
N LYS A 76 21.44 -19.40 -10.63
CA LYS A 76 21.69 -20.57 -11.47
C LYS A 76 20.45 -21.12 -12.17
N VAL A 77 19.26 -20.95 -11.60
CA VAL A 77 18.01 -21.58 -12.08
C VAL A 77 16.77 -20.67 -12.00
N GLY A 78 16.92 -19.42 -11.59
CA GLY A 78 15.82 -18.47 -11.47
C GLY A 78 15.42 -17.87 -12.81
N GLU A 79 14.16 -18.05 -13.20
CA GLU A 79 13.58 -17.41 -14.40
C GLU A 79 12.44 -16.47 -13.99
N LEU A 80 12.41 -15.28 -14.61
CA LEU A 80 11.34 -14.32 -14.41
C LEU A 80 10.08 -14.78 -15.16
N ASP A 81 9.11 -15.30 -14.43
CA ASP A 81 7.84 -15.77 -14.99
C ASP A 81 6.88 -14.62 -15.33
N ARG A 82 6.65 -13.72 -14.38
CA ARG A 82 5.66 -12.62 -14.51
C ARG A 82 6.10 -11.35 -13.82
N VAL A 83 5.70 -10.23 -14.40
CA VAL A 83 5.88 -8.88 -13.86
C VAL A 83 4.54 -8.17 -13.87
N GLN A 84 4.20 -7.51 -12.76
CA GLN A 84 2.97 -6.74 -12.65
C GLN A 84 3.20 -5.49 -11.78
N ALA A 85 2.48 -4.42 -12.10
CA ALA A 85 2.34 -3.25 -11.26
C ALA A 85 0.86 -2.84 -11.18
N CYS A 86 0.53 -2.09 -10.14
CA CYS A 86 -0.80 -1.53 -9.97
C CYS A 86 -0.72 -0.18 -9.25
N MET A 87 -1.76 0.63 -9.39
CA MET A 87 -1.92 1.82 -8.56
C MET A 87 -2.28 1.40 -7.14
N ARG A 88 -1.57 1.96 -6.16
CA ARG A 88 -1.82 1.71 -4.75
C ARG A 88 -2.44 2.94 -4.11
N PRO A 89 -3.74 2.91 -3.76
CA PRO A 89 -4.37 4.05 -3.11
C PRO A 89 -3.85 4.17 -1.69
N CYS A 90 -3.09 5.24 -1.43
CA CYS A 90 -2.53 5.53 -0.12
C CYS A 90 -2.83 6.96 0.31
N PRO A 91 -3.59 7.14 1.40
CA PRO A 91 -3.82 8.44 2.01
C PRO A 91 -2.51 9.03 2.58
N PRO A 92 -2.41 10.36 2.75
CA PRO A 92 -1.18 11.01 3.23
C PRO A 92 -0.70 10.56 4.62
N ASP A 93 -1.60 10.02 5.44
CA ASP A 93 -1.32 9.50 6.78
C ASP A 93 -1.27 7.97 6.84
N ALA A 94 -1.28 7.30 5.69
CA ALA A 94 -1.29 5.84 5.53
C ALA A 94 -2.50 5.12 6.15
N ARG A 95 -3.55 5.85 6.56
CA ARG A 95 -4.79 5.28 7.13
C ARG A 95 -5.91 5.30 6.10
N PRO A 96 -6.79 4.30 6.04
CA PRO A 96 -7.89 4.30 5.08
C PRO A 96 -8.88 5.45 5.34
N TYR A 97 -9.66 5.79 4.31
CA TYR A 97 -10.86 6.61 4.42
C TYR A 97 -12.05 5.68 4.64
N MET A 98 -12.67 5.76 5.81
CA MET A 98 -13.86 4.98 6.14
C MET A 98 -14.87 5.88 6.84
N GLY A 99 -16.05 6.04 6.26
CA GLY A 99 -17.13 6.81 6.87
C GLY A 99 -17.93 7.67 5.90
N PRO A 100 -18.78 8.57 6.42
CA PRO A 100 -19.55 9.50 5.60
C PRO A 100 -18.63 10.48 4.86
N VAL A 101 -19.02 10.87 3.64
CA VAL A 101 -18.31 11.86 2.85
C VAL A 101 -18.71 13.27 3.35
N PRO A 102 -17.76 14.09 3.83
CA PRO A 102 -18.07 15.42 4.35
C PRO A 102 -18.77 16.30 3.31
N GLY A 103 -19.90 16.89 3.69
CA GLY A 103 -20.68 17.78 2.82
C GLY A 103 -21.68 17.08 1.88
N PHE A 104 -21.79 15.75 1.92
CA PHE A 104 -22.73 14.98 1.11
C PHE A 104 -23.59 14.08 2.00
N GLU A 105 -24.91 14.20 1.88
CA GLU A 105 -25.86 13.33 2.57
C GLU A 105 -25.96 11.97 1.87
N GLY A 106 -25.97 10.88 2.64
CA GLY A 106 -26.11 9.51 2.13
C GLY A 106 -24.90 8.97 1.36
N ALA A 107 -23.80 9.73 1.26
CA ALA A 107 -22.58 9.29 0.60
C ALA A 107 -21.56 8.78 1.61
N TYR A 108 -20.96 7.62 1.33
CA TYR A 108 -19.96 6.96 2.17
C TYR A 108 -18.73 6.57 1.34
N ILE A 109 -17.56 6.55 1.97
CA ILE A 109 -16.30 6.14 1.37
C ILE A 109 -15.66 5.02 2.19
N ASN A 110 -15.05 4.06 1.50
CA ASN A 110 -14.26 2.97 2.06
C ASN A 110 -13.07 2.71 1.12
N ALA A 111 -12.00 3.49 1.25
CA ALA A 111 -10.90 3.53 0.27
C ALA A 111 -9.54 3.79 0.93
N GLY A 112 -8.44 3.66 0.16
CA GLY A 112 -7.11 4.04 0.67
C GLY A 112 -6.47 3.02 1.61
N HIS A 113 -6.81 1.73 1.48
CA HIS A 113 -6.31 0.66 2.35
C HIS A 113 -4.86 0.22 2.06
N ASN A 114 -4.13 0.93 1.19
CA ASN A 114 -2.75 0.60 0.83
C ASN A 114 -2.62 -0.88 0.40
N CYS A 115 -1.56 -1.59 0.80
CA CYS A 115 -1.37 -3.02 0.55
C CYS A 115 -2.28 -3.95 1.38
N TRP A 116 -2.98 -3.43 2.39
CA TRP A 116 -3.77 -4.23 3.33
C TRP A 116 -5.23 -4.42 2.91
N GLY A 117 -5.66 -3.78 1.82
CA GLY A 117 -7.07 -3.76 1.41
C GLY A 117 -7.71 -5.14 1.24
N ILE A 118 -6.99 -6.10 0.64
CA ILE A 118 -7.51 -7.46 0.44
C ILE A 118 -7.71 -8.17 1.78
N ALA A 119 -6.75 -8.03 2.70
CA ALA A 119 -6.82 -8.67 4.01
C ALA A 119 -7.93 -8.06 4.89
N TRP A 120 -8.15 -6.75 4.81
CA TRP A 120 -9.12 -6.04 5.64
C TRP A 120 -10.53 -6.00 5.04
N ALA A 121 -10.70 -6.34 3.76
CA ALA A 121 -11.98 -6.25 3.05
C ALA A 121 -13.19 -6.86 3.79
N PRO A 122 -13.11 -8.06 4.41
CA PRO A 122 -14.24 -8.62 5.15
C PRO A 122 -14.64 -7.79 6.37
N ALA A 123 -13.65 -7.34 7.15
CA ALA A 123 -13.89 -6.54 8.36
C ALA A 123 -14.42 -5.15 7.99
N CYS A 124 -13.82 -4.49 6.99
CA CYS A 124 -14.28 -3.18 6.52
C CYS A 124 -15.69 -3.28 5.92
N GLY A 125 -16.01 -4.33 5.16
CA GLY A 125 -17.34 -4.55 4.60
C GLY A 125 -18.41 -4.69 5.68
N LYS A 126 -18.12 -5.47 6.73
CA LYS A 126 -19.01 -5.63 7.89
C LYS A 126 -19.25 -4.29 8.59
N VAL A 127 -18.20 -3.55 8.92
CA VAL A 127 -18.32 -2.27 9.62
C VAL A 127 -19.04 -1.22 8.77
N MET A 128 -18.75 -1.13 7.47
CA MET A 128 -19.44 -0.20 6.58
C MET A 128 -20.93 -0.56 6.43
N SER A 129 -21.29 -1.84 6.44
CA SER A 129 -22.70 -2.26 6.41
C SER A 129 -23.47 -1.82 7.65
N GLU A 130 -22.86 -1.89 8.83
CA GLU A 130 -23.44 -1.38 10.08
C GLU A 130 -23.63 0.13 9.97
N LEU A 131 -22.56 0.86 9.65
CA LEU A 131 -22.60 2.31 9.53
C LEU A 131 -23.70 2.80 8.58
N VAL A 132 -23.86 2.15 7.43
CA VAL A 132 -24.86 2.54 6.41
C VAL A 132 -26.29 2.18 6.83
N THR A 133 -26.50 1.08 7.55
CA THR A 133 -27.85 0.57 7.86
C THR A 133 -28.38 1.04 9.22
N THR A 134 -27.51 1.23 10.20
CA THR A 134 -27.87 1.60 11.58
C THR A 134 -27.35 2.97 11.97
N GLY A 135 -26.45 3.56 11.18
CA GLY A 135 -25.82 4.85 11.48
C GLY A 135 -24.62 4.77 12.42
N GLN A 136 -24.21 3.58 12.86
CA GLN A 136 -23.09 3.38 13.79
C GLN A 136 -22.25 2.14 13.42
N ALA A 137 -20.97 2.17 13.78
CA ALA A 137 -20.02 1.07 13.59
C ALA A 137 -19.81 0.33 14.92
N ASP A 138 -20.47 -0.82 15.09
CA ASP A 138 -20.49 -1.55 16.36
C ASP A 138 -19.36 -2.57 16.47
N SER A 139 -18.96 -3.17 15.34
CA SER A 139 -17.95 -4.22 15.33
C SER A 139 -16.54 -3.70 15.63
N VAL A 140 -16.20 -2.50 15.15
CA VAL A 140 -14.87 -1.88 15.30
C VAL A 140 -15.01 -0.35 15.30
N ASP A 141 -14.27 0.33 16.18
CA ASP A 141 -14.14 1.79 16.15
C ASP A 141 -13.34 2.24 14.91
N ILE A 142 -14.03 2.92 14.00
CA ILE A 142 -13.45 3.48 12.76
C ILE A 142 -13.28 5.00 12.82
N SER A 143 -13.47 5.63 13.97
CA SER A 143 -13.23 7.08 14.15
C SER A 143 -11.82 7.53 13.70
N PRO A 144 -10.74 6.73 13.82
CA PRO A 144 -9.43 7.14 13.30
C PRO A 144 -9.36 7.22 11.77
N PHE A 145 -10.35 6.68 11.06
CA PHE A 145 -10.43 6.58 9.61
C PHE A 145 -11.45 7.55 9.00
N ASP A 146 -12.05 8.42 9.82
CA ASP A 146 -13.01 9.42 9.38
C ASP A 146 -12.42 10.31 8.26
N PRO A 147 -13.07 10.43 7.09
CA PRO A 147 -12.57 11.23 5.98
C PRO A 147 -12.46 12.73 6.29
N SER A 148 -13.23 13.24 7.27
CA SER A 148 -13.21 14.65 7.69
C SER A 148 -11.85 15.11 8.22
N ARG A 149 -10.95 14.18 8.59
CA ARG A 149 -9.59 14.49 9.05
C ARG A 149 -8.73 15.23 8.03
N PHE A 150 -9.13 15.24 6.75
CA PHE A 150 -8.47 16.00 5.68
C PHE A 150 -9.25 17.21 5.18
N THR A 151 -10.38 17.52 5.81
CA THR A 151 -11.13 18.74 5.49
C THR A 151 -10.59 19.93 6.28
N PRO A 152 -10.77 21.18 5.82
CA PRO A 152 -10.31 22.38 6.50
C PRO A 152 -11.12 22.66 7.79
N SER A 153 -10.93 21.83 8.80
CA SER A 153 -11.40 22.03 10.18
C SER A 153 -10.59 21.20 11.20
N ALA A 154 -9.76 20.24 10.76
CA ALA A 154 -8.85 19.51 11.64
C ALA A 154 -7.40 20.02 11.47
N GLY A 155 -6.79 20.44 12.59
CA GLY A 155 -5.40 20.90 12.61
C GLY A 155 -4.46 19.89 11.94
N ARG A 156 -3.59 20.38 11.05
CA ARG A 156 -2.60 19.58 10.33
C ARG A 156 -1.75 18.79 11.33
N GLY A 157 -2.08 17.52 11.55
CA GLY A 157 -1.21 16.57 12.21
C GLY A 157 0.11 16.51 11.44
N GLY A 158 1.20 16.90 12.08
CA GLY A 158 2.52 16.94 11.44
C GLY A 158 2.89 15.58 10.87
N ARG A 159 3.36 15.57 9.62
CA ARG A 159 4.04 14.43 8.99
C ARG A 159 5.07 13.85 9.95
N GLY A 160 5.18 12.52 10.00
CA GLY A 160 6.18 11.80 10.78
C GLY A 160 7.56 12.44 10.67
N ARG A 161 8.19 12.68 11.82
CA ARG A 161 9.46 13.43 11.92
C ARG A 161 10.63 12.57 11.43
N LYS A 162 11.50 13.18 10.61
CA LYS A 162 12.84 12.68 10.27
C LYS A 162 13.58 12.21 11.54
N ARG A 163 14.23 11.05 11.48
CA ARG A 163 15.14 10.59 12.53
C ARG A 163 16.56 11.09 12.21
N GLY A 164 16.88 12.30 12.68
CA GLY A 164 18.19 12.93 12.45
C GLY A 164 18.32 13.60 11.07
N SER A 165 19.54 13.63 10.51
CA SER A 165 19.89 14.30 9.25
C SER A 165 19.73 13.44 8.00
N GLN A 166 19.42 12.14 8.14
CA GLN A 166 19.25 11.25 6.99
C GLN A 166 17.80 11.26 6.50
N SER A 167 17.64 11.40 5.18
CA SER A 167 16.39 11.12 4.50
C SER A 167 16.18 9.62 4.50
N VAL A 168 15.53 9.09 5.54
CA VAL A 168 14.92 7.77 5.46
C VAL A 168 13.75 7.92 4.49
N GLY A 169 13.87 7.38 3.27
CA GLY A 169 12.74 7.31 2.33
C GLY A 169 11.48 6.79 3.05
N GLU A 170 10.29 7.14 2.55
CA GLU A 170 9.02 6.86 3.25
C GLU A 170 8.97 5.39 3.70
N GLN A 171 9.11 5.20 5.01
CA GLN A 171 9.00 3.91 5.68
C GLN A 171 7.51 3.66 5.92
N TRP A 172 7.02 2.51 5.46
CA TRP A 172 5.72 1.97 5.83
C TRP A 172 5.87 1.14 7.10
#